data_AF-I3ZUX8-F1
#
_entry.id   AF-I3ZUX8-F1
#
_cell.length_a   1.000
_cell.length_b   1.000
_cell.length_c   1.000
_cell.angle_alpha   90.00
_cell.angle_beta   90.00
_cell.angle_gamma   90.00
#
_symmetry.space_group_name_H-M   'P 1'
#
loop_
_entity.id
_entity.type
_entity.pdbx_description
1 polymer ?
#
loop_
_entity_poly.entity_id
_entity_poly.type
_entity_poly.pdbx_seq_one_letter_code
_entity_poly.pdbx_strand_id
1 'polypeptide(L)'
;MDFHLNLYESQEFKGFAMDPLEHASIPGLVYLALAPEPKVGALVALTIGAVFPDLDALAEEHRSYFHSLLALLPALLAGYLLKGLPLLFALGWASHLFLDFFTGVIPPFYPLSRRGWGLSITVIGPRNFRVKAKLIEKYPDKRHDYRLEIGGSFALALLALLVAIIRLH
;
A
#
# COMPACT_ATOMS: atom_id res chain seq x y z
N MET A 1 -49.84 -0.94 -7.09
CA MET A 1 -48.93 0.21 -6.99
C MET A 1 -47.62 -0.39 -6.51
N ASP A 2 -46.84 -0.87 -7.45
CA ASP A 2 -45.74 -1.79 -7.19
C ASP A 2 -44.46 -0.98 -6.94
N PHE A 3 -43.96 -1.07 -5.71
CA PHE A 3 -42.67 -0.51 -5.32
C PHE A 3 -41.57 -1.45 -5.83
N HIS A 4 -40.98 -1.14 -6.97
CA HIS A 4 -39.71 -1.72 -7.40
C HIS A 4 -38.56 -1.03 -6.63
N LEU A 5 -38.13 -1.64 -5.53
CA LEU A 5 -36.84 -1.36 -4.91
C LEU A 5 -35.74 -1.93 -5.82
N ASN A 6 -35.12 -1.07 -6.61
CA ASN A 6 -33.85 -1.35 -7.28
C ASN A 6 -32.76 -1.56 -6.21
N LEU A 7 -32.58 -2.81 -5.80
CA LEU A 7 -31.52 -3.22 -4.91
C LEU A 7 -30.20 -3.25 -5.67
N TYR A 8 -29.35 -2.27 -5.37
CA TYR A 8 -27.90 -2.28 -5.49
C TYR A 8 -27.35 -2.98 -6.73
N GLU A 9 -27.21 -2.19 -7.79
CA GLU A 9 -26.17 -2.38 -8.79
C GLU A 9 -24.85 -2.59 -8.04
N SER A 10 -24.28 -3.79 -8.17
CA SER A 10 -22.99 -4.12 -7.58
C SER A 10 -22.00 -3.10 -8.08
N GLN A 11 -21.55 -2.20 -7.20
CA GLN A 11 -20.44 -1.32 -7.52
C GLN A 11 -19.31 -2.23 -8.00
N GLU A 12 -18.98 -2.15 -9.28
CA GLU A 12 -17.74 -2.68 -9.80
C GLU A 12 -16.67 -2.23 -8.81
N PHE A 13 -15.89 -3.18 -8.31
CA PHE A 13 -14.77 -2.91 -7.44
C PHE A 13 -13.78 -2.06 -8.25
N LYS A 14 -14.00 -0.75 -8.25
CA LYS A 14 -13.06 0.25 -8.72
C LYS A 14 -11.91 0.11 -7.74
N GLY A 15 -10.93 -0.70 -8.10
CA GLY A 15 -9.73 -0.88 -7.30
C GLY A 15 -9.23 0.51 -6.92
N PHE A 16 -9.32 0.82 -5.64
CA PHE A 16 -8.77 2.04 -5.09
C PHE A 16 -7.28 1.99 -5.43
N ALA A 17 -6.82 2.91 -6.28
CA ALA A 17 -5.39 3.18 -6.35
C ALA A 17 -5.04 3.71 -4.96
N MET A 18 -4.26 2.95 -4.20
CA MET A 18 -4.07 3.24 -2.79
C MET A 18 -3.18 4.49 -2.65
N ASP A 19 -3.64 5.45 -1.87
CA ASP A 19 -3.06 6.79 -1.75
C ASP A 19 -1.65 6.69 -1.13
N PRO A 20 -0.62 7.36 -1.67
CA PRO A 20 0.69 7.49 -1.03
C PRO A 20 0.63 7.87 0.45
N LEU A 21 -0.39 8.63 0.86
CA LEU A 21 -0.65 8.98 2.26
C LEU A 21 -0.98 7.76 3.12
N GLU A 22 -1.78 6.80 2.63
CA GLU A 22 -2.07 5.57 3.38
C GLU A 22 -0.83 4.72 3.54
N HIS A 23 -0.07 4.55 2.45
CA HIS A 23 1.17 3.80 2.46
C HIS A 23 2.24 4.41 3.36
N ALA A 24 2.30 5.75 3.47
CA ALA A 24 3.15 6.42 4.45
C ALA A 24 2.66 6.21 5.89
N SER A 25 1.35 6.30 6.10
CA SER A 25 0.74 6.39 7.43
C SER A 25 0.65 5.06 8.15
N ILE A 26 0.25 3.99 7.46
CA ILE A 26 0.05 2.65 8.06
C ILE A 26 1.35 2.10 8.68
N PRO A 27 2.47 1.95 7.95
CA PRO A 27 3.71 1.45 8.54
C PRO A 27 4.28 2.39 9.60
N GLY A 28 4.10 3.71 9.43
CA GLY A 28 4.49 4.71 10.43
C GLY A 28 3.74 4.53 11.75
N LEU A 29 2.42 4.37 11.70
CA LEU A 29 1.57 4.09 12.85
C LEU A 29 1.91 2.77 13.52
N VAL A 30 2.14 1.71 12.74
CA VAL A 30 2.57 0.40 13.27
C VAL A 30 3.90 0.54 14.01
N TYR A 31 4.88 1.23 13.42
CA TYR A 31 6.17 1.48 14.08
C TYR A 31 6.01 2.29 15.36
N LEU A 32 5.24 3.39 15.34
CA LEU A 32 5.01 4.22 16.52
C LEU A 32 4.24 3.47 17.62
N ALA A 33 3.37 2.53 17.26
CA ALA A 33 2.67 1.70 18.24
C ALA A 33 3.60 0.68 18.90
N LEU A 34 4.46 0.01 18.12
CA LEU A 34 5.26 -1.13 18.58
C LEU A 34 6.63 -0.76 19.13
N ALA A 35 7.24 0.35 18.68
CA ALA A 35 8.57 0.75 19.12
C ALA A 35 8.52 1.33 20.55
N PRO A 36 9.23 0.75 21.53
CA PRO A 36 9.24 1.28 22.90
C PRO A 36 9.76 2.72 22.94
N GLU A 37 10.83 2.99 22.20
CA GLU A 37 11.48 4.30 22.08
C GLU A 37 11.61 4.66 20.59
N PRO A 38 10.55 5.23 19.97
CA PRO A 38 10.59 5.56 18.57
C PRO A 38 11.57 6.71 18.31
N LYS A 39 12.36 6.56 17.24
CA LYS A 39 13.29 7.59 16.76
C LYS A 39 12.78 8.22 15.47
N VAL A 40 12.97 9.53 15.34
CA VAL A 40 12.58 10.32 14.14
C VAL A 40 13.21 9.73 12.88
N GLY A 41 14.53 9.46 12.89
CA GLY A 41 15.22 8.94 11.71
C GLY A 41 14.68 7.59 11.23
N ALA A 42 14.23 6.74 12.17
CA ALA A 42 13.63 5.45 11.85
C ALA A 42 12.22 5.59 11.26
N LEU A 43 11.40 6.50 11.81
CA LEU A 43 10.09 6.84 11.23
C LEU A 43 10.26 7.38 9.81
N VAL A 44 11.18 8.34 9.62
CA VAL A 44 11.47 8.93 8.30
C VAL A 44 11.94 7.87 7.30
N ALA A 45 12.86 6.99 7.69
CA ALA A 45 13.33 5.93 6.79
C ALA A 45 12.20 5.00 6.36
N LEU A 46 11.33 4.58 7.29
CA LEU A 46 10.15 3.76 6.99
C LEU A 46 9.18 4.49 6.06
N THR A 47 8.85 5.75 6.36
CA THR A 47 7.91 6.54 5.55
C THR A 47 8.43 6.76 4.13
N ILE A 48 9.70 7.17 3.98
CA ILE A 48 10.29 7.35 2.64
C ILE A 48 10.30 6.02 1.90
N GLY A 49 10.70 4.92 2.55
CA GLY A 49 10.67 3.59 1.95
C GLY A 49 9.26 3.19 1.50
N ALA A 50 8.24 3.51 2.28
CA ALA A 50 6.86 3.15 1.97
C ALA A 50 6.23 3.99 0.86
N VAL A 51 6.73 5.20 0.58
CA VAL A 51 6.27 6.02 -0.56
C VAL A 51 7.15 5.79 -1.80
N PHE A 52 8.36 5.28 -1.62
CA PHE A 52 9.33 5.09 -2.70
C PHE A 52 8.78 4.34 -3.93
N PRO A 53 7.97 3.27 -3.80
CA PRO A 53 7.44 2.58 -4.97
C PRO A 53 6.59 3.46 -5.87
N ASP A 54 5.81 4.37 -5.30
CA ASP A 54 4.95 5.27 -6.06
C ASP A 54 5.72 6.27 -6.93
N LEU A 55 7.03 6.40 -6.76
CA LEU A 55 7.87 7.17 -7.68
C LEU A 55 7.88 6.59 -9.10
N ASP A 56 7.51 5.30 -9.29
CA ASP A 56 7.26 4.72 -10.62
C ASP A 56 6.17 5.48 -11.39
N ALA A 57 5.27 6.19 -10.70
CA ALA A 57 4.27 7.02 -11.36
C ALA A 57 4.89 8.21 -12.12
N LEU A 58 6.12 8.63 -11.77
CA LEU A 58 6.89 9.62 -12.53
C LEU A 58 7.48 9.04 -13.82
N ALA A 59 7.48 7.72 -13.97
CA ALA A 59 7.83 7.03 -15.21
C ALA A 59 6.57 6.77 -16.07
N GLU A 60 6.76 6.23 -17.27
CA GLU A 60 5.67 5.96 -18.22
C GLU A 60 4.69 4.87 -17.77
N GLU A 61 5.10 3.99 -16.84
CA GLU A 61 4.29 2.87 -16.34
C GLU A 61 4.25 2.89 -14.80
N HIS A 62 3.09 3.23 -14.22
CA HIS A 62 2.86 3.07 -12.78
C HIS A 62 2.70 1.58 -12.43
N ARG A 63 3.19 1.18 -11.25
CA ARG A 63 3.32 -0.22 -10.81
C ARG A 63 4.23 -1.04 -11.73
N SER A 64 5.49 -0.62 -11.85
CA SER A 64 6.46 -1.24 -12.75
C SER A 64 7.74 -1.66 -12.02
N TYR A 65 8.81 -0.86 -12.09
CA TYR A 65 10.13 -1.19 -11.55
C TYR A 65 10.15 -1.27 -10.03
N PHE A 66 9.69 -0.23 -9.34
CA PHE A 66 9.70 -0.16 -7.89
C PHE A 66 8.58 -0.96 -7.23
N HIS A 67 7.50 -1.31 -7.94
CA HIS A 67 6.51 -2.28 -7.43
C HIS A 67 6.88 -3.76 -7.65
N SER A 68 8.08 -4.03 -8.16
CA SER A 68 8.57 -5.38 -8.46
C SER A 68 9.28 -6.03 -7.28
N LEU A 69 9.00 -7.32 -7.01
CA LEU A 69 9.77 -8.11 -6.05
C LEU A 69 11.23 -8.26 -6.50
N LEU A 70 11.49 -8.29 -7.81
CA LEU A 70 12.84 -8.35 -8.35
C LEU A 70 13.69 -7.13 -7.96
N ALA A 71 13.07 -5.94 -7.82
CA ALA A 71 13.73 -4.73 -7.34
C ALA A 71 13.78 -4.67 -5.81
N LEU A 72 12.74 -5.12 -5.12
CA LEU A 72 12.68 -5.14 -3.65
C LEU A 72 13.71 -6.10 -3.04
N LEU A 73 13.88 -7.31 -3.60
CA LEU A 73 14.77 -8.34 -3.03
C LEU A 73 16.22 -7.89 -2.81
N PRO A 74 16.93 -7.29 -3.78
CA PRO A 74 18.27 -6.77 -3.53
C PRO A 74 18.29 -5.63 -2.51
N ALA A 75 17.25 -4.77 -2.48
CA ALA A 75 17.13 -3.72 -1.46
C ALA A 75 16.93 -4.29 -0.05
N LEU A 76 16.09 -5.33 0.09
CA LEU A 76 15.91 -6.06 1.35
C LEU A 76 17.19 -6.77 1.78
N LEU A 77 17.91 -7.40 0.86
CA LEU A 77 19.19 -8.05 1.16
C LEU A 77 20.22 -7.02 1.63
N ALA A 78 20.38 -5.91 0.92
CA ALA A 78 21.27 -4.82 1.29
C ALA A 78 20.89 -4.23 2.66
N GLY A 79 19.59 -3.96 2.88
CA GLY A 79 19.07 -3.49 4.15
C GLY A 79 19.34 -4.49 5.28
N TYR A 80 19.15 -5.78 5.04
CA TYR A 80 19.45 -6.83 6.01
C TYR A 80 20.94 -6.91 6.36
N LEU A 81 21.84 -6.67 5.42
CA LEU A 81 23.29 -6.68 5.66
C LEU A 81 23.75 -5.42 6.39
N LEU A 82 23.25 -4.24 5.99
CA LEU A 82 23.66 -2.94 6.56
C LEU A 82 22.98 -2.61 7.90
N LYS A 83 21.82 -3.23 8.19
CA LYS A 83 20.98 -2.97 9.38
C LYS A 83 20.54 -1.50 9.46
N GLY A 84 19.91 -1.12 10.58
CA GLY A 84 19.54 0.27 10.87
C GLY A 84 18.57 0.90 9.86
N LEU A 85 18.85 2.13 9.45
CA LEU A 85 17.97 2.90 8.55
C LEU A 85 17.79 2.26 7.15
N PRO A 86 18.84 1.72 6.49
CA PRO A 86 18.66 0.95 5.25
C PRO A 86 17.65 -0.19 5.37
N LEU A 87 17.67 -0.95 6.47
CA LEU A 87 16.70 -2.02 6.70
C LEU A 87 15.29 -1.46 6.85
N LEU A 88 15.13 -0.38 7.61
CA LEU A 88 13.84 0.27 7.82
C LEU A 88 13.25 0.85 6.52
N PHE A 89 14.09 1.42 5.66
CA PHE A 89 13.70 1.85 4.32
C PHE A 89 13.19 0.65 3.49
N ALA A 90 13.95 -0.44 3.45
CA ALA A 90 13.55 -1.63 2.70
C ALA A 90 12.29 -2.29 3.27
N LEU A 91 12.07 -2.23 4.58
CA LEU A 91 10.82 -2.67 5.22
C LEU A 91 9.65 -1.74 4.90
N GLY A 92 9.87 -0.43 4.80
CA GLY A 92 8.88 0.52 4.32
C GLY A 92 8.45 0.17 2.90
N TRP A 93 9.42 -0.05 2.00
CA TRP A 93 9.17 -0.50 0.63
C TRP A 93 8.40 -1.84 0.61
N ALA A 94 8.84 -2.83 1.38
CA ALA A 94 8.13 -4.11 1.48
C ALA A 94 6.69 -3.94 2.00
N SER A 95 6.46 -3.04 2.96
CA SER A 95 5.12 -2.76 3.49
C SER A 95 4.21 -2.16 2.42
N HIS A 96 4.74 -1.30 1.55
CA HIS A 96 3.98 -0.77 0.41
C HIS A 96 3.51 -1.91 -0.50
N LEU A 97 4.43 -2.74 -0.99
CA LEU A 97 4.10 -3.86 -1.89
C LEU A 97 3.16 -4.87 -1.21
N PHE A 98 3.32 -5.08 0.09
CA PHE A 98 2.42 -5.91 0.87
C PHE A 98 1.00 -5.36 0.86
N LEU A 99 0.81 -4.07 1.14
CA LEU A 99 -0.51 -3.44 1.12
C LEU A 99 -1.11 -3.45 -0.29
N ASP A 100 -0.31 -3.12 -1.30
CA ASP A 100 -0.70 -3.11 -2.71
C ASP A 100 -1.12 -4.51 -3.22
N PHE A 101 -0.58 -5.58 -2.62
CA PHE A 101 -1.03 -6.94 -2.90
C PHE A 101 -2.49 -7.19 -2.50
N PHE A 102 -3.04 -6.49 -1.49
CA PHE A 102 -4.43 -6.70 -1.05
C PHE A 102 -5.44 -5.72 -1.67
N THR A 103 -4.97 -4.62 -2.25
CA THR A 103 -5.83 -3.57 -2.84
C THR A 103 -5.72 -3.49 -4.35
N GLY A 104 -4.66 -4.05 -4.91
CA GLY A 104 -4.32 -3.98 -6.32
C GLY A 104 -3.57 -5.23 -6.78
N VAL A 105 -2.49 -5.02 -7.53
CA VAL A 105 -1.60 -6.08 -8.00
C VAL A 105 -0.17 -5.60 -7.92
N ILE A 106 0.76 -6.51 -7.61
CA ILE A 106 2.20 -6.29 -7.71
C ILE A 106 2.77 -7.16 -8.84
N PRO A 107 3.67 -6.64 -9.71
CA PRO A 107 4.32 -7.44 -10.74
C PRO A 107 5.66 -8.00 -10.25
N PRO A 108 5.72 -9.23 -9.71
CA PRO A 108 6.90 -9.69 -8.97
C PRO A 108 8.18 -9.81 -9.81
N PHE A 109 8.05 -10.01 -11.11
CA PHE A 109 9.17 -10.24 -12.02
C PHE A 109 9.33 -9.13 -13.07
N TYR A 110 8.75 -7.95 -12.88
CA TYR A 110 8.96 -6.86 -13.84
C TYR A 110 10.44 -6.46 -13.87
N PRO A 111 11.04 -6.20 -15.07
CA PRO A 111 10.43 -6.20 -16.41
C PRO A 111 10.43 -7.55 -17.15
N LEU A 112 10.97 -8.62 -16.56
CA LEU A 112 11.03 -9.96 -17.18
C LEU A 112 9.64 -10.54 -17.46
N SER A 113 8.67 -10.25 -16.58
CA SER A 113 7.26 -10.56 -16.79
C SER A 113 6.42 -9.35 -16.49
N ARG A 114 5.42 -9.17 -17.34
CA ARG A 114 4.46 -8.08 -17.32
C ARG A 114 3.22 -8.43 -16.46
N ARG A 115 3.13 -9.64 -15.91
CA ARG A 115 1.98 -10.11 -15.12
C ARG A 115 2.04 -9.61 -13.67
N GLY A 116 0.96 -9.02 -13.18
CA GLY A 116 0.76 -8.65 -11.78
C GLY A 116 -0.23 -9.56 -11.07
N TRP A 117 0.02 -9.82 -9.78
CA TRP A 117 -0.85 -10.62 -8.92
C TRP A 117 -1.25 -9.86 -7.66
N GLY A 118 -2.47 -10.12 -7.18
CA GLY A 118 -3.00 -9.58 -5.95
C GLY A 118 -4.05 -10.49 -5.33
N LEU A 119 -4.41 -10.25 -4.08
CA LEU A 119 -5.39 -11.02 -3.32
C LEU A 119 -6.56 -10.12 -2.91
N SER A 120 -7.73 -10.36 -3.49
CA SER A 120 -8.96 -9.69 -3.07
C SER A 120 -9.68 -10.51 -2.01
N ILE A 121 -9.93 -9.88 -0.87
CA ILE A 121 -10.70 -10.45 0.24
C ILE A 121 -12.03 -9.69 0.32
N THR A 122 -13.15 -10.38 0.09
CA THR A 122 -14.50 -9.82 0.18
C THR A 122 -15.20 -10.40 1.40
N VAL A 123 -15.65 -9.53 2.30
CA VAL A 123 -16.46 -9.88 3.48
C VAL A 123 -17.91 -9.47 3.23
N ILE A 124 -18.84 -10.42 3.35
CA ILE A 124 -20.28 -10.21 3.13
C ILE A 124 -21.00 -10.48 4.46
N GLY A 125 -21.69 -9.50 5.07
CA GLY A 125 -22.41 -9.68 6.35
C GLY A 125 -23.17 -8.41 6.78
N PRO A 126 -24.27 -8.52 7.56
CA PRO A 126 -24.21 -9.16 8.89
C PRO A 126 -25.01 -10.47 9.10
N ARG A 127 -26.00 -10.81 8.25
CA ARG A 127 -26.84 -12.02 8.47
C ARG A 127 -26.26 -13.33 7.93
N ASN A 128 -25.38 -13.28 6.94
CA ASN A 128 -24.73 -14.45 6.34
C ASN A 128 -23.24 -14.15 6.16
N PHE A 129 -22.52 -14.07 7.28
CA PHE A 129 -21.09 -13.78 7.31
C PHE A 129 -20.32 -14.76 6.41
N ARG A 130 -19.79 -14.25 5.30
CA ARG A 130 -18.99 -15.03 4.35
C ARG A 130 -17.75 -14.23 3.97
N VAL A 131 -16.61 -14.87 4.11
CA VAL A 131 -15.32 -14.34 3.63
C VAL A 131 -14.96 -15.10 2.36
N LYS A 132 -14.71 -14.37 1.27
CA LYS A 132 -14.23 -14.93 0.01
C LYS A 132 -12.85 -14.33 -0.27
N ALA A 133 -11.87 -15.17 -0.54
CA ALA A 133 -10.55 -14.75 -1.01
C ALA A 133 -10.38 -15.19 -2.47
N LYS A 134 -9.94 -14.28 -3.34
CA LYS A 134 -9.71 -14.55 -4.76
C LYS A 134 -8.36 -13.97 -5.18
N LEU A 135 -7.55 -14.79 -5.85
CA LEU A 135 -6.36 -14.31 -6.54
C LEU A 135 -6.78 -13.56 -7.81
N ILE A 136 -6.27 -12.34 -7.95
CA ILE A 136 -6.46 -11.48 -9.10
C ILE A 136 -5.16 -11.48 -9.89
N GLU A 137 -5.27 -11.68 -11.19
CA GLU A 137 -4.20 -11.45 -12.14
C GLU A 137 -4.60 -10.28 -13.03
N LYS A 138 -3.76 -9.24 -13.11
CA LYS A 138 -3.98 -8.07 -13.96
C LYS A 138 -2.65 -7.54 -14.48
N TYR A 139 -2.70 -6.98 -15.68
CA TYR A 139 -1.63 -6.16 -16.24
C TYR A 139 -1.70 -4.73 -15.65
N PRO A 140 -0.59 -4.08 -15.25
CA PRO A 140 -0.63 -2.68 -14.86
C PRO A 140 -1.07 -1.80 -16.04
N ASP A 141 -2.12 -1.00 -15.84
CA ASP A 141 -2.58 -0.02 -16.82
C ASP A 141 -1.58 1.15 -16.93
N LYS A 142 -1.40 1.71 -18.12
CA LYS A 142 -0.77 3.03 -18.30
C LYS A 142 -1.66 4.08 -17.62
N ARG A 143 -1.42 4.39 -16.34
CA ARG A 143 -2.18 5.41 -15.60
C ARG A 143 -1.30 6.63 -15.33
N HIS A 144 -1.81 7.81 -15.70
CA HIS A 144 -1.23 9.13 -15.38
C HIS A 144 -2.19 10.01 -14.56
N ASP A 145 -3.23 9.43 -13.94
CA ASP A 145 -4.22 10.22 -13.20
C ASP A 145 -3.90 10.21 -11.70
N TYR A 146 -3.19 11.25 -11.25
CA TYR A 146 -3.07 11.57 -9.83
C TYR A 146 -4.35 12.25 -9.36
N ARG A 147 -5.18 11.53 -8.62
CA ARG A 147 -6.28 12.11 -7.87
C ARG A 147 -5.93 12.09 -6.39
N LEU A 148 -5.63 13.27 -5.86
CA LEU A 148 -5.61 13.51 -4.42
C LEU A 148 -7.06 13.61 -3.96
N GLU A 149 -7.61 12.51 -3.43
CA GLU A 149 -8.91 12.51 -2.81
C GLU A 149 -8.75 12.88 -1.33
N ILE A 150 -9.29 14.03 -0.93
CA ILE A 150 -9.35 14.41 0.49
C ILE A 150 -10.41 13.52 1.15
N GLY A 151 -9.96 12.40 1.72
CA GLY A 151 -10.80 11.37 2.31
C GLY A 151 -10.16 10.66 3.50
N GLY A 152 -10.39 9.34 3.63
CA GLY A 152 -9.90 8.53 4.74
C GLY A 152 -8.37 8.53 4.87
N SER A 153 -7.67 8.54 3.73
CA SER A 153 -6.20 8.60 3.62
C SER A 153 -5.61 9.84 4.28
N PHE A 154 -6.26 10.99 4.09
CA PHE A 154 -5.86 12.25 4.71
C PHE A 154 -6.07 12.23 6.23
N ALA A 155 -7.21 11.70 6.70
CA ALA A 155 -7.46 11.53 8.13
C ALA A 155 -6.44 10.59 8.78
N LEU A 156 -6.05 9.51 8.08
CA LEU A 156 -5.03 8.58 8.55
C LEU A 156 -3.65 9.25 8.64
N ALA A 157 -3.29 10.10 7.68
CA ALA A 157 -2.06 10.88 7.72
C ALA A 157 -2.03 11.88 8.86
N LEU A 158 -3.14 12.58 9.12
CA LEU A 158 -3.25 13.46 10.28
C LEU A 158 -3.11 12.69 11.60
N LEU A 159 -3.74 11.52 11.70
CA LEU A 159 -3.59 10.65 12.86
C LEU A 159 -2.13 10.20 13.05
N ALA A 160 -1.47 9.76 11.98
CA ALA A 160 -0.07 9.37 12.00
C ALA A 160 0.83 10.52 12.48
N LEU A 161 0.59 11.74 11.99
CA LEU A 161 1.32 12.93 12.41
C LEU A 161 1.09 13.25 13.90
N LEU A 162 -0.15 13.20 14.38
CA LEU A 162 -0.47 13.44 15.79
C LEU A 162 0.20 12.42 16.71
N VAL A 163 0.14 11.13 16.37
CA VAL A 163 0.80 10.07 17.13
C VAL A 163 2.32 10.24 17.10
N ALA A 164 2.89 10.65 15.95
CA ALA A 164 4.31 10.94 15.84
C ALA A 164 4.73 12.09 16.78
N ILE A 165 3.96 13.18 16.84
CA ILE A 165 4.23 14.29 17.75
C ILE A 165 4.22 13.82 19.20
N ILE A 166 3.22 13.03 19.61
CA ILE A 166 3.08 12.53 21.00
C ILE A 166 4.20 11.56 21.38
N ARG A 167 4.65 10.70 20.46
CA ARG A 167 5.60 9.63 20.77
C ARG A 167 7.07 10.03 20.60
N LEU A 168 7.34 11.09 19.85
CA LEU A 168 8.71 11.57 19.55
C LEU A 168 9.13 12.80 20.37
N HIS A 169 8.22 13.36 21.18
CA HIS A 169 8.52 14.35 22.22
C HIS A 169 8.51 13.69 23.60
#